data_AF-A0A7W6RGA2-F1
#
_entry.id   AF-A0A7W6RGA2-F1
#
_cell.length_a   1.000
_cell.length_b   1.000
_cell.length_c   1.000
_cell.angle_alpha   90.00
_cell.angle_beta   90.00
_cell.angle_gamma   90.00
#
_symmetry.space_group_name_H-M   'P 1'
#
loop_
_entity.id
_entity.type
_entity.pdbx_description
1 polymer ?
#
loop_
_entity_poly.entity_id
_entity_poly.type
_entity_poly.pdbx_seq_one_letter_code
_entity_poly.pdbx_strand_id
1 'polypeptide(L)'
;MDIPESRRARTVVPLRRTDAAEMAPTAETFAALQTAFDHLNTHLFGGDLPNALVTLTRRGRSPGCFRAGSFERADGVVADEITMTPARFRDRPPAEPLAQLAHDMVHLWQRAFGTPGRGGYHNREWAAKMVSIGLQPTATSEPGGKATGERMGQMLIPGGAFADAVAALLDMGFTIPWAAREKALPRAGEGADDDEPAVPKSGRWFKYVCPACGAIARAKHGASLVCGDDYVVMDMEP
;
A
#
# COMPACT_ATOMS: atom_id res chain seq x y z
N MET A 1 54.07 0.93 8.86
CA MET A 1 52.79 1.62 9.05
C MET A 1 51.77 0.81 8.29
N ASP A 2 51.14 -0.13 8.99
CA ASP A 2 50.16 -1.07 8.43
C ASP A 2 48.75 -0.50 8.57
N ILE A 3 48.02 -0.48 7.47
CA ILE A 3 46.60 -0.16 7.43
C ILE A 3 45.84 -1.49 7.51
N PRO A 4 44.97 -1.74 8.51
CA PRO A 4 44.17 -2.95 8.50
C PRO A 4 42.92 -2.72 7.64
N GLU A 5 42.90 -3.33 6.45
CA GLU A 5 41.66 -3.60 5.74
C GLU A 5 40.92 -4.74 6.45
N SER A 6 39.75 -4.46 7.03
CA SER A 6 38.78 -5.51 7.33
C SER A 6 37.37 -5.09 6.91
N ARG A 7 37.12 -5.03 5.60
CA ARG A 7 35.76 -5.07 5.09
C ARG A 7 35.27 -6.52 5.15
N ARG A 8 34.51 -6.86 6.20
CA ARG A 8 33.78 -8.13 6.24
C ARG A 8 32.84 -8.20 5.03
N ALA A 9 33.10 -9.15 4.14
CA ALA A 9 32.21 -9.42 3.01
C ALA A 9 30.83 -9.81 3.53
N ARG A 10 29.81 -9.01 3.18
CA ARG A 10 28.41 -9.33 3.43
C ARG A 10 28.08 -10.63 2.69
N THR A 11 27.82 -11.71 3.42
CA THR A 11 27.34 -12.96 2.84
C THR A 11 25.96 -12.71 2.22
N VAL A 12 25.93 -12.54 0.89
CA VAL A 12 24.68 -12.48 0.14
C VAL A 12 24.15 -13.90 0.06
N VAL A 13 23.17 -14.24 0.91
CA VAL A 13 22.43 -15.50 0.74
C VAL A 13 21.71 -15.41 -0.62
N PRO A 14 22.02 -16.30 -1.58
CA PRO A 14 21.40 -16.26 -2.89
C PRO A 14 19.90 -16.49 -2.73
N LEU A 15 19.11 -15.66 -3.41
CA LEU A 15 17.67 -15.87 -3.49
C LEU A 15 17.43 -17.23 -4.14
N ARG A 16 16.63 -18.09 -3.50
CA ARG A 16 16.03 -19.23 -4.19
C ARG A 16 15.19 -18.67 -5.33
N ARG A 17 15.63 -18.89 -6.56
CA ARG A 17 14.86 -18.59 -7.75
C ARG A 17 13.86 -19.73 -7.95
N THR A 18 12.71 -19.42 -8.53
CA THR A 18 11.74 -20.44 -8.93
C THR A 18 12.39 -21.28 -10.03
N ASP A 19 12.91 -22.45 -9.67
CA ASP A 19 13.41 -23.43 -10.63
C ASP A 19 12.20 -24.23 -11.16
N ALA A 20 11.39 -23.62 -12.04
CA ALA A 20 10.49 -24.27 -13.00
C ALA A 20 9.58 -23.25 -13.70
N ALA A 21 9.28 -23.49 -14.97
CA ALA A 21 8.19 -22.83 -15.71
C ALA A 21 6.78 -23.13 -15.13
N GLU A 22 6.68 -23.93 -14.05
CA GLU A 22 5.43 -24.32 -13.39
C GLU A 22 4.92 -23.31 -12.36
N MET A 23 5.81 -22.54 -11.70
CA MET A 23 5.38 -21.48 -10.79
C MET A 23 5.06 -20.23 -11.61
N ALA A 24 3.80 -19.79 -11.56
CA ALA A 24 3.30 -18.67 -12.35
C ALA A 24 2.83 -17.53 -11.41
N PRO A 25 3.75 -16.72 -10.84
CA PRO A 25 3.41 -15.72 -9.83
C PRO A 25 2.28 -14.79 -10.23
N THR A 26 2.24 -14.38 -11.50
CA THR A 26 1.15 -13.56 -12.04
C THR A 26 -0.18 -14.30 -11.93
N ALA A 27 -0.31 -15.48 -12.55
CA ALA A 27 -1.56 -16.23 -12.58
C ALA A 27 -2.04 -16.59 -11.16
N GLU A 28 -1.15 -17.09 -10.32
CA GLU A 28 -1.44 -17.44 -8.92
C GLU A 28 -1.91 -16.23 -8.11
N THR A 29 -1.22 -15.09 -8.24
CA THR A 29 -1.59 -13.89 -7.49
C THR A 29 -2.96 -13.36 -7.92
N PHE A 30 -3.17 -13.16 -9.22
CA PHE A 30 -4.43 -12.59 -9.70
C PHE A 30 -5.61 -13.57 -9.53
N ALA A 31 -5.38 -14.88 -9.59
CA ALA A 31 -6.41 -15.87 -9.24
C ALA A 31 -6.80 -15.79 -7.75
N ALA A 32 -5.83 -15.65 -6.84
CA ALA A 32 -6.11 -15.48 -5.42
C ALA A 32 -6.83 -14.15 -5.13
N LEU A 33 -6.41 -13.05 -5.78
CA LEU A 33 -7.07 -11.75 -5.62
C LEU A 33 -8.52 -11.78 -6.14
N GLN A 34 -8.77 -12.44 -7.28
CA GLN A 34 -10.12 -12.65 -7.80
C GLN A 34 -10.96 -13.49 -6.83
N THR A 35 -10.41 -14.59 -6.31
CA THR A 35 -11.09 -15.45 -5.33
C THR A 35 -11.49 -14.65 -4.08
N ALA A 36 -10.59 -13.80 -3.56
CA ALA A 36 -10.91 -12.93 -2.43
C ALA A 36 -12.01 -11.92 -2.76
N PHE A 37 -11.96 -11.30 -3.95
CA PHE A 37 -12.99 -10.36 -4.40
C PHE A 37 -14.36 -11.05 -4.49
N ASP A 38 -14.45 -12.19 -5.18
CA ASP A 38 -15.71 -12.91 -5.40
C ASP A 38 -16.32 -13.39 -4.08
N HIS A 39 -15.48 -13.89 -3.17
CA HIS A 39 -15.92 -14.31 -1.84
C HIS A 39 -16.48 -13.13 -1.04
N LEU A 40 -15.73 -12.04 -0.94
CA LEU A 40 -16.20 -10.85 -0.22
C LEU A 40 -17.44 -10.24 -0.89
N ASN A 41 -17.54 -10.25 -2.21
CA ASN A 41 -18.70 -9.76 -2.95
C ASN A 41 -19.94 -10.58 -2.58
N THR A 42 -19.83 -11.90 -2.64
CA THR A 42 -20.92 -12.82 -2.29
C THR A 42 -21.37 -12.61 -0.84
N HIS A 43 -20.43 -12.56 0.11
CA HIS A 43 -20.76 -12.55 1.53
C HIS A 43 -21.10 -11.17 2.12
N LEU A 44 -20.60 -10.07 1.54
CA LEU A 44 -20.76 -8.72 2.09
C LEU A 44 -21.64 -7.80 1.22
N PHE A 45 -21.81 -8.16 -0.05
CA PHE A 45 -22.51 -7.32 -1.04
C PHE A 45 -23.57 -8.10 -1.82
N GLY A 46 -23.89 -9.34 -1.44
CA GLY A 46 -24.92 -10.15 -2.08
C GLY A 46 -24.56 -10.68 -3.47
N GLY A 47 -23.30 -10.52 -3.90
CA GLY A 47 -22.85 -10.86 -5.24
C GLY A 47 -23.15 -9.79 -6.30
N ASP A 48 -23.68 -8.62 -5.89
CA ASP A 48 -24.17 -7.61 -6.83
C ASP A 48 -23.06 -6.68 -7.37
N LEU A 49 -21.85 -6.67 -6.80
CA LEU A 49 -20.82 -5.76 -7.27
C LEU A 49 -20.34 -6.14 -8.68
N PRO A 50 -20.23 -5.16 -9.61
CA PRO A 50 -19.53 -5.40 -10.86
C PRO A 50 -18.06 -5.71 -10.58
N ASN A 51 -17.43 -6.52 -11.42
CA ASN A 51 -16.00 -6.79 -11.26
C ASN A 51 -15.16 -5.52 -11.50
N ALA A 52 -14.11 -5.38 -10.70
CA ALA A 52 -13.07 -4.37 -10.87
C ALA A 52 -11.72 -5.05 -11.15
N LEU A 53 -10.82 -4.37 -11.86
CA LEU A 53 -9.46 -4.88 -12.01
C LEU A 53 -8.71 -4.67 -10.69
N VAL A 54 -8.45 -5.77 -9.97
CA VAL A 54 -7.63 -5.72 -8.76
C VAL A 54 -6.16 -5.65 -9.15
N THR A 55 -5.47 -4.55 -8.85
CA THR A 55 -4.08 -4.31 -9.23
C THR A 55 -3.15 -4.28 -8.01
N LEU A 56 -1.83 -4.34 -8.25
CA LEU A 56 -0.81 -4.23 -7.20
C LEU A 56 -0.01 -2.94 -7.33
N THR A 57 0.17 -2.21 -6.23
CA THR A 57 1.04 -1.01 -6.21
C THR A 57 2.18 -1.11 -5.21
N ARG A 58 3.36 -0.64 -5.61
CA ARG A 58 4.50 -0.46 -4.70
C ARG A 58 4.65 0.99 -4.24
N ARG A 59 3.74 1.89 -4.62
CA ARG A 59 3.81 3.31 -4.27
C ARG A 59 3.58 3.47 -2.76
N GLY A 60 4.55 4.10 -2.08
CA GLY A 60 4.60 4.14 -0.63
C GLY A 60 3.42 4.87 0.04
N ARG A 61 2.98 4.27 1.17
CA ARG A 61 2.00 4.70 2.19
C ARG A 61 0.51 4.41 1.98
N SER A 62 0.01 4.16 0.77
CA SER A 62 -1.42 3.81 0.63
C SER A 62 -1.65 2.33 0.96
N PRO A 63 -2.64 1.97 1.80
CA PRO A 63 -3.00 0.57 2.01
C PRO A 63 -3.68 -0.04 0.77
N GLY A 64 -4.46 0.77 0.05
CA GLY A 64 -5.13 0.45 -1.20
C GLY A 64 -5.71 1.72 -1.83
N CYS A 65 -6.48 1.59 -2.91
CA CYS A 65 -7.23 2.69 -3.54
C CYS A 65 -8.27 2.15 -4.50
N PHE A 66 -9.49 2.70 -4.47
CA PHE A 66 -10.46 2.59 -5.56
C PHE A 66 -10.27 3.72 -6.60
N ARG A 67 -10.41 3.41 -7.90
CA ARG A 67 -10.47 4.42 -8.98
C ARG A 67 -11.52 4.04 -10.01
N ALA A 68 -12.44 4.96 -10.28
CA ALA A 68 -13.50 4.73 -11.25
C ALA A 68 -12.96 4.80 -12.69
N GLY A 69 -13.42 3.89 -13.55
CA GLY A 69 -13.19 3.87 -15.00
C GLY A 69 -11.73 3.98 -15.43
N SER A 70 -10.82 3.31 -14.72
CA SER A 70 -9.38 3.46 -14.94
C SER A 70 -8.82 2.50 -15.98
N PHE A 71 -9.58 1.49 -16.38
CA PHE A 71 -9.20 0.53 -17.42
C PHE A 71 -10.24 0.47 -18.52
N GLU A 72 -9.78 0.20 -19.74
CA GLU A 72 -10.62 -0.02 -20.91
C GLU A 72 -10.12 -1.26 -21.65
N ARG A 73 -11.02 -2.19 -21.97
CA ARG A 73 -10.74 -3.36 -22.81
C ARG A 73 -10.71 -2.94 -24.28
N ALA A 74 -10.08 -3.71 -25.15
CA ALA A 74 -9.92 -3.40 -26.57
C ALA A 74 -11.24 -3.14 -27.35
N ASP A 75 -12.38 -3.57 -26.82
CA ASP A 75 -13.72 -3.33 -27.37
C ASP A 75 -14.45 -2.13 -26.73
N GLY A 76 -13.75 -1.32 -25.92
CA GLY A 76 -14.27 -0.12 -25.28
C GLY A 76 -14.98 -0.35 -23.94
N VAL A 77 -15.04 -1.59 -23.44
CA VAL A 77 -15.64 -1.86 -22.11
C VAL A 77 -14.73 -1.33 -21.02
N VAL A 78 -15.27 -0.41 -20.21
CA VAL A 78 -14.55 0.22 -19.09
C VAL A 78 -14.69 -0.60 -17.80
N ALA A 79 -13.62 -0.68 -17.02
CA ALA A 79 -13.60 -1.28 -15.69
C ALA A 79 -13.00 -0.31 -14.65
N ASP A 80 -13.53 -0.40 -13.43
CA ASP A 80 -12.96 0.27 -12.27
C ASP A 80 -11.68 -0.46 -11.78
N GLU A 81 -10.87 0.22 -10.97
CA GLU A 81 -9.65 -0.32 -10.38
C GLU A 81 -9.77 -0.41 -8.85
N ILE A 82 -9.31 -1.52 -8.28
CA ILE A 82 -9.00 -1.63 -6.85
C ILE A 82 -7.52 -1.98 -6.70
N THR A 83 -6.72 -1.04 -6.23
CA THR A 83 -5.29 -1.25 -6.02
C THR A 83 -5.03 -1.78 -4.61
N MET A 84 -4.21 -2.83 -4.50
CA MET A 84 -3.71 -3.37 -3.22
C MET A 84 -2.19 -3.22 -3.09
N THR A 85 -1.70 -3.08 -1.86
CA THR A 85 -0.27 -2.91 -1.58
C THR A 85 0.37 -4.23 -1.09
N PRO A 86 1.18 -4.94 -1.92
CA PRO A 86 1.69 -6.27 -1.61
C PRO A 86 2.72 -6.31 -0.46
N ALA A 87 3.24 -5.17 -0.01
CA ALA A 87 4.04 -5.09 1.21
C ALA A 87 3.23 -5.43 2.48
N ARG A 88 1.89 -5.35 2.41
CA ARG A 88 1.01 -5.66 3.53
C ARG A 88 0.60 -7.12 3.62
N PHE A 89 0.96 -7.96 2.65
CA PHE A 89 0.47 -9.34 2.58
C PHE A 89 1.25 -10.31 3.48
N ARG A 90 2.53 -10.02 3.77
CA ARG A 90 3.39 -10.96 4.51
C ARG A 90 3.35 -10.73 6.03
N ASP A 91 3.53 -9.49 6.46
CA ASP A 91 3.82 -9.20 7.87
C ASP A 91 2.56 -8.87 8.68
N ARG A 92 1.37 -9.04 8.08
CA ARG A 92 0.07 -8.74 8.68
C ARG A 92 -0.84 -9.96 8.66
N PRO A 93 -1.78 -10.10 9.61
CA PRO A 93 -2.83 -11.11 9.52
C PRO A 93 -3.58 -10.97 8.19
N PRO A 94 -3.97 -12.07 7.51
CA PRO A 94 -4.69 -12.02 6.23
C PRO A 94 -5.94 -11.12 6.25
N ALA A 95 -6.57 -10.97 7.41
CA ALA A 95 -7.71 -10.07 7.61
C ALA A 95 -7.40 -8.60 7.31
N GLU A 96 -6.16 -8.10 7.52
CA GLU A 96 -5.82 -6.69 7.27
C GLU A 96 -5.87 -6.32 5.77
N PRO A 97 -5.16 -7.02 4.85
CA PRO A 97 -5.29 -6.75 3.42
C PRO A 97 -6.69 -7.05 2.88
N LEU A 98 -7.40 -8.05 3.43
CA LEU A 98 -8.80 -8.32 3.05
C LEU A 98 -9.75 -7.21 3.52
N ALA A 99 -9.51 -6.59 4.67
CA ALA A 99 -10.30 -5.45 5.16
C ALA A 99 -10.08 -4.22 4.28
N GLN A 100 -8.86 -4.04 3.77
CA GLN A 100 -8.58 -2.98 2.80
C GLN A 100 -9.26 -3.25 1.45
N LEU A 101 -9.26 -4.51 0.97
CA LEU A 101 -10.01 -4.88 -0.22
C LEU A 101 -11.52 -4.58 -0.04
N ALA A 102 -12.11 -5.00 1.08
CA ALA A 102 -13.50 -4.72 1.40
C ALA A 102 -13.81 -3.21 1.50
N HIS A 103 -12.89 -2.41 2.05
CA HIS A 103 -13.00 -0.95 2.07
C HIS A 103 -13.11 -0.37 0.66
N ASP A 104 -12.23 -0.77 -0.25
CA ASP A 104 -12.24 -0.29 -1.63
C ASP A 104 -13.45 -0.84 -2.41
N MET A 105 -13.95 -2.03 -2.06
CA MET A 105 -15.23 -2.57 -2.55
C MET A 105 -16.45 -1.75 -2.08
N VAL A 106 -16.39 -1.06 -0.93
CA VAL A 106 -17.46 -0.13 -0.53
C VAL A 106 -17.47 1.12 -1.42
N HIS A 107 -16.31 1.60 -1.88
CA HIS A 107 -16.27 2.67 -2.89
C HIS A 107 -16.87 2.21 -4.22
N LEU A 108 -16.56 0.98 -4.66
CA LEU A 108 -17.17 0.35 -5.83
C LEU A 108 -18.69 0.20 -5.68
N TRP A 109 -19.16 -0.29 -4.54
CA TRP A 109 -20.59 -0.36 -4.20
C TRP A 109 -21.25 1.01 -4.28
N GLN A 110 -20.65 2.03 -3.67
CA GLN A 110 -21.21 3.36 -3.64
C GLN A 110 -21.25 3.97 -5.05
N ARG A 111 -20.26 3.68 -5.88
CA ARG A 111 -20.25 4.10 -7.29
C ARG A 111 -21.39 3.45 -8.08
N ALA A 112 -21.66 2.17 -7.86
CA ALA A 112 -22.66 1.42 -8.61
C ALA A 112 -24.10 1.67 -8.12
N PHE A 113 -24.29 1.84 -6.81
CA PHE A 113 -25.62 1.79 -6.17
C PHE A 113 -25.91 2.95 -5.22
N GLY A 114 -24.92 3.81 -4.95
CA GLY A 114 -25.04 4.91 -3.99
C GLY A 114 -24.84 6.28 -4.62
N THR A 115 -24.58 7.26 -3.76
CA THR A 115 -24.31 8.65 -4.10
C THR A 115 -22.94 9.06 -3.57
N PRO A 116 -21.84 8.82 -4.32
CA PRO A 116 -20.51 9.22 -3.89
C PRO A 116 -20.43 10.74 -3.72
N GLY A 117 -19.71 11.17 -2.69
CA GLY A 117 -19.44 12.58 -2.44
C GLY A 117 -18.34 13.13 -3.35
N ARG A 118 -17.69 14.20 -2.90
CA ARG A 118 -16.48 14.69 -3.58
C ARG A 118 -15.37 13.62 -3.55
N GLY A 119 -14.52 13.61 -4.57
CA GLY A 119 -13.42 12.65 -4.68
C GLY A 119 -12.56 12.56 -3.42
N GLY A 120 -12.34 11.33 -2.94
CA GLY A 120 -11.54 11.01 -1.75
C GLY A 120 -12.23 11.20 -0.40
N TYR A 121 -13.43 11.81 -0.35
CA TYR A 121 -14.16 12.00 0.90
C TYR A 121 -15.11 10.83 1.18
N HIS A 122 -14.92 10.21 2.34
CA HIS A 122 -15.77 9.16 2.87
C HIS A 122 -16.98 9.79 3.55
N ASN A 123 -18.12 9.79 2.85
CA ASN A 123 -19.36 10.40 3.34
C ASN A 123 -20.13 9.44 4.28
N ARG A 124 -21.31 9.88 4.74
CA ARG A 124 -22.15 9.10 5.68
C ARG A 124 -22.69 7.80 5.08
N GLU A 125 -23.01 7.78 3.79
CA GLU A 125 -23.53 6.58 3.11
C GLU A 125 -22.43 5.51 3.01
N TRP A 126 -21.22 5.92 2.62
CA TRP A 126 -20.05 5.04 2.63
C TRP A 126 -19.78 4.50 4.04
N ALA A 127 -19.82 5.36 5.06
CA ALA A 127 -19.59 4.96 6.44
C ALA A 127 -20.65 3.97 6.96
N ALA A 128 -21.92 4.20 6.61
CA ALA A 128 -23.02 3.29 6.94
C ALA A 128 -22.83 1.92 6.26
N LYS A 129 -22.41 1.90 5.00
CA LYS A 129 -22.12 0.64 4.29
C LYS A 129 -20.95 -0.11 4.94
N MET A 130 -19.86 0.56 5.31
CA MET A 130 -18.75 -0.05 6.05
C MET A 130 -19.24 -0.76 7.32
N VAL A 131 -20.04 -0.07 8.13
CA VAL A 131 -20.60 -0.65 9.36
C VAL A 131 -21.49 -1.85 9.05
N SER A 132 -22.33 -1.77 8.00
CA SER A 132 -23.22 -2.88 7.61
C SER A 132 -22.46 -4.15 7.19
N ILE A 133 -21.25 -4.01 6.65
CA ILE A 133 -20.40 -5.15 6.29
C ILE A 133 -19.51 -5.60 7.45
N GLY A 134 -19.63 -5.03 8.65
CA GLY A 134 -18.84 -5.44 9.82
C GLY A 134 -17.50 -4.71 9.97
N LEU A 135 -17.31 -3.57 9.32
CA LEU A 135 -16.11 -2.73 9.46
C LEU A 135 -16.48 -1.35 10.02
N GLN A 136 -15.92 -0.98 11.17
CA GLN A 136 -16.12 0.35 11.76
C GLN A 136 -15.12 1.35 11.14
N PRO A 137 -15.57 2.32 10.32
CA PRO A 137 -14.68 3.34 9.80
C PRO A 137 -14.26 4.31 10.92
N THR A 138 -12.99 4.72 10.92
CA THR A 138 -12.43 5.65 11.90
C THR A 138 -11.30 6.49 11.32
N ALA A 139 -11.28 7.79 11.66
CA ALA A 139 -10.21 8.71 11.27
C ALA A 139 -8.90 8.52 12.06
N THR A 140 -8.95 7.80 13.19
CA THR A 140 -7.80 7.61 14.10
C THR A 140 -7.29 6.18 14.12
N SER A 141 -7.99 5.23 13.49
CA SER A 141 -7.75 3.78 13.68
C SER A 141 -7.99 3.30 15.12
N GLU A 142 -8.66 4.11 15.94
CA GLU A 142 -9.03 3.83 17.33
C GLU A 142 -10.53 4.08 17.58
N PRO A 143 -11.11 3.49 18.64
CA PRO A 143 -12.48 3.79 19.08
C PRO A 143 -12.71 5.29 19.32
N GLY A 144 -13.90 5.78 18.96
CA GLY A 144 -14.29 7.18 19.15
C GLY A 144 -13.80 8.16 18.06
N GLY A 145 -13.02 7.70 17.09
CA GLY A 145 -12.68 8.49 15.90
C GLY A 145 -13.92 8.80 15.03
N LYS A 146 -13.88 9.93 14.30
CA LYS A 146 -14.94 10.27 13.32
C LYS A 146 -15.06 9.16 12.28
N ALA A 147 -16.28 8.88 11.83
CA ALA A 147 -16.58 7.85 10.83
C ALA A 147 -16.54 8.35 9.36
N THR A 148 -16.25 9.63 9.14
CA THR A 148 -16.24 10.29 7.81
C THR A 148 -15.05 11.22 7.69
N GLY A 149 -14.47 11.36 6.49
CA GLY A 149 -13.28 12.21 6.28
C GLY A 149 -12.53 11.94 4.97
N GLU A 150 -11.44 12.67 4.73
CA GLU A 150 -10.53 12.43 3.58
C GLU A 150 -9.76 11.13 3.68
N ARG A 151 -9.47 10.71 4.90
CA ARG A 151 -8.57 9.60 5.22
C ARG A 151 -9.23 8.80 6.31
N MET A 152 -9.64 7.60 5.96
CA MET A 152 -10.37 6.70 6.83
C MET A 152 -9.64 5.37 6.88
N GLY A 153 -9.39 4.89 8.09
CA GLY A 153 -9.09 3.49 8.33
C GLY A 153 -10.35 2.72 8.71
N GLN A 154 -10.17 1.46 9.06
CA GLN A 154 -11.23 0.60 9.58
C GLN A 154 -10.74 -0.18 10.80
N MET A 155 -11.68 -0.46 11.70
CA MET A 155 -11.53 -1.47 12.75
C MET A 155 -12.53 -2.59 12.47
N LEU A 156 -12.19 -3.82 12.88
CA LEU A 156 -13.10 -4.93 12.79
C LEU A 156 -14.20 -4.77 13.84
N ILE A 157 -15.45 -4.99 13.46
CA ILE A 157 -16.55 -5.15 14.41
C ILE A 157 -16.55 -6.64 14.82
N PRO A 158 -16.32 -6.97 16.11
CA PRO A 158 -16.31 -8.36 16.56
C PRO A 158 -17.63 -9.06 16.23
N GLY A 159 -17.55 -10.26 15.63
CA GLY A 159 -18.73 -11.03 15.19
C GLY A 159 -19.55 -10.37 14.07
N GLY A 160 -18.98 -9.39 13.36
CA GLY A 160 -19.60 -8.78 12.19
C GLY A 160 -19.40 -9.61 10.92
N ALA A 161 -20.20 -9.32 9.88
CA ALA A 161 -20.21 -10.07 8.61
C ALA A 161 -18.82 -10.20 7.95
N PHE A 162 -17.98 -9.16 8.02
CA PHE A 162 -16.60 -9.23 7.53
C PHE A 162 -15.78 -10.29 8.25
N ALA A 163 -15.87 -10.38 9.58
CA ALA A 163 -15.11 -11.35 10.35
C ALA A 163 -15.51 -12.78 9.96
N ASP A 164 -16.82 -13.04 9.80
CA ASP A 164 -17.35 -14.34 9.39
C ASP A 164 -16.94 -14.69 7.96
N ALA A 165 -17.01 -13.72 7.03
CA ALA A 165 -16.60 -13.91 5.65
C ALA A 165 -15.11 -14.24 5.55
N VAL A 166 -14.25 -13.54 6.30
CA VAL A 166 -12.81 -13.83 6.32
C VAL A 166 -12.52 -15.19 6.96
N ALA A 167 -13.18 -15.53 8.07
CA ALA A 167 -13.02 -16.84 8.70
C ALA A 167 -13.38 -17.97 7.72
N ALA A 168 -14.53 -17.88 7.05
CA ALA A 168 -14.96 -18.85 6.04
C ALA A 168 -13.97 -18.96 4.86
N LEU A 169 -13.40 -17.83 4.41
CA LEU A 169 -12.39 -17.84 3.35
C LEU A 169 -11.11 -18.57 3.79
N LEU A 170 -10.65 -18.31 5.01
CA LEU A 170 -9.45 -18.94 5.56
C LEU A 170 -9.65 -20.43 5.85
N ASP A 171 -10.84 -20.84 6.29
CA ASP A 171 -11.20 -22.25 6.50
C ASP A 171 -11.17 -23.07 5.20
N MET A 172 -11.34 -22.42 4.04
CA MET A 172 -11.15 -23.03 2.71
C MET A 172 -9.66 -23.12 2.30
N GLY A 173 -8.72 -22.75 3.18
CA GLY A 173 -7.28 -22.78 2.89
C GLY A 173 -6.77 -21.61 2.06
N PHE A 174 -7.53 -20.51 1.98
CA PHE A 174 -7.13 -19.35 1.21
C PHE A 174 -5.83 -18.71 1.70
N THR A 175 -4.96 -18.35 0.75
CA THR A 175 -3.75 -17.55 1.02
C THR A 175 -3.54 -16.53 -0.10
N ILE A 176 -2.84 -15.44 0.20
CA ILE A 176 -2.29 -14.55 -0.84
C ILE A 176 -0.85 -15.01 -1.12
N PRO A 177 -0.58 -15.68 -2.25
CA PRO A 177 0.64 -16.47 -2.43
C PRO A 177 1.92 -15.64 -2.54
N TRP A 178 1.83 -14.41 -3.06
CA TRP A 178 2.99 -13.57 -3.36
C TRP A 178 2.89 -12.20 -2.68
N ALA A 179 3.88 -11.88 -1.85
CA ALA A 179 4.02 -10.59 -1.18
C ALA A 179 5.25 -9.84 -1.70
N ALA A 180 5.27 -8.51 -1.50
CA ALA A 180 6.47 -7.73 -1.81
C ALA A 180 7.60 -8.14 -0.86
N ARG A 181 8.78 -8.42 -1.42
CA ARG A 181 9.99 -8.60 -0.62
C ARG A 181 10.48 -7.23 -0.14
N GLU A 182 10.28 -6.92 1.13
CA GLU A 182 11.00 -5.81 1.75
C GLU A 182 12.48 -6.21 1.90
N LYS A 183 13.40 -5.30 1.56
CA LYS A 183 14.79 -5.46 1.98
C LYS A 183 14.76 -5.34 3.49
N ALA A 184 15.28 -6.33 4.23
CA ALA A 184 15.46 -6.20 5.66
C ALA A 184 16.18 -4.88 5.93
N LEU A 185 15.49 -3.94 6.57
CA LEU A 185 16.19 -2.92 7.33
C LEU A 185 17.00 -3.69 8.39
N PRO A 186 18.27 -3.34 8.64
CA PRO A 186 19.00 -3.96 9.73
C PRO A 186 18.12 -3.87 10.99
N ARG A 187 17.94 -4.99 11.68
CA ARG A 187 17.26 -5.00 12.97
C ARG A 187 17.96 -3.95 13.84
N ALA A 188 17.21 -3.02 14.40
CA ALA A 188 17.73 -2.16 15.44
C ALA A 188 18.24 -3.07 16.57
N GLY A 189 19.58 -3.19 16.71
CA GLY A 189 20.19 -3.99 17.77
C GLY A 189 21.39 -4.87 17.40
N GLU A 190 21.78 -5.00 16.12
CA GLU A 190 23.00 -5.75 15.77
C GLU A 190 23.89 -4.92 14.83
N GLY A 191 24.87 -4.25 15.44
CA GLY A 191 25.84 -3.37 14.79
C GLY A 191 25.68 -1.90 15.18
N ALA A 192 25.76 -1.59 16.48
CA ALA A 192 26.09 -0.25 16.92
C ALA A 192 27.58 -0.01 16.60
N ASP A 193 27.84 0.45 15.37
CA ASP A 193 28.94 1.36 15.15
C ASP A 193 28.33 2.76 15.35
N ASP A 194 28.60 3.30 16.52
CA ASP A 194 28.20 4.62 16.99
C ASP A 194 28.86 5.72 16.16
N ASP A 195 28.30 6.07 14.98
CA ASP A 195 28.65 7.35 14.32
C ASP A 195 27.65 7.82 13.25
N GLU A 196 26.34 7.76 13.52
CA GLU A 196 25.42 8.74 12.89
C GLU A 196 24.34 9.18 13.89
N PRO A 197 24.33 10.46 14.31
CA PRO A 197 23.25 10.97 15.14
C PRO A 197 21.95 11.04 14.33
N ALA A 198 20.91 10.41 14.86
CA ALA A 198 19.54 10.51 14.36
C ALA A 198 19.09 11.98 14.33
N VAL A 199 18.92 12.56 13.13
CA VAL A 199 18.44 13.93 13.00
C VAL A 199 16.92 14.00 13.23
N PRO A 200 16.42 14.88 14.11
CA PRO A 200 14.99 15.05 14.38
C PRO A 200 14.23 15.60 13.16
N LYS A 201 12.96 15.20 13.02
CA LYS A 201 12.02 15.82 12.07
C LYS A 201 11.70 17.26 12.51
N SER A 202 12.45 18.24 12.01
CA SER A 202 12.02 19.64 11.95
C SER A 202 12.13 20.17 10.52
N GLY A 203 11.03 20.72 10.00
CA GLY A 203 10.85 21.12 8.61
C GLY A 203 11.57 22.43 8.22
N ARG A 204 12.90 22.42 8.19
CA ARG A 204 13.70 23.47 7.55
C ARG A 204 14.11 23.02 6.14
N TRP A 205 13.77 23.83 5.15
CA TRP A 205 14.20 23.63 3.76
C TRP A 205 15.48 24.41 3.51
N PHE A 206 16.44 23.80 2.82
CA PHE A 206 17.75 24.36 2.51
C PHE A 206 17.82 24.69 1.03
N LYS A 207 18.53 25.77 0.72
CA LYS A 207 18.69 26.27 -0.64
C LYS A 207 19.89 25.57 -1.25
N TYR A 208 19.71 25.04 -2.45
CA TYR A 208 20.75 24.45 -3.27
C TYR A 208 20.91 25.31 -4.52
N VAL A 209 22.15 25.60 -4.91
CA VAL A 209 22.46 26.43 -6.06
C VAL A 209 23.34 25.65 -7.02
N CYS A 210 22.97 25.61 -8.30
CA CYS A 210 23.85 25.07 -9.34
C CYS A 210 25.06 26.01 -9.48
N PRO A 211 26.30 25.53 -9.35
CA PRO A 211 27.48 26.38 -9.49
C PRO A 211 27.73 26.86 -10.93
N ALA A 212 27.12 26.21 -11.93
CA ALA A 212 27.28 26.55 -13.34
C ALA A 212 26.28 27.63 -13.81
N CYS A 213 24.97 27.40 -13.65
CA CYS A 213 23.94 28.34 -14.12
C CYS A 213 23.26 29.15 -13.01
N GLY A 214 23.53 28.87 -11.74
CA GLY A 214 22.88 29.55 -10.61
C GLY A 214 21.44 29.10 -10.35
N ALA A 215 20.93 28.04 -11.01
CA ALA A 215 19.60 27.50 -10.75
C ALA A 215 19.42 27.13 -9.28
N ILE A 216 18.24 27.41 -8.71
CA ILE A 216 17.97 27.24 -7.28
C ILE A 216 16.97 26.11 -7.06
N ALA A 217 17.31 25.18 -6.17
CA ALA A 217 16.41 24.15 -5.67
C ALA A 217 16.24 24.25 -4.15
N ARG A 218 15.09 23.80 -3.63
CA ARG A 218 14.85 23.70 -2.18
C ARG A 218 14.67 22.24 -1.81
N ALA A 219 15.49 21.74 -0.90
CA ALA A 219 15.43 20.36 -0.45
C ALA A 219 15.74 20.25 1.05
N LYS A 220 15.60 19.05 1.60
CA LYS A 220 15.99 18.78 2.99
C LYS A 220 17.51 18.87 3.12
N HIS A 221 17.98 19.15 4.34
CA HIS A 221 19.41 19.17 4.63
C HIS A 221 20.09 17.88 4.17
N GLY A 222 21.21 17.99 3.47
CA GLY A 222 21.99 16.84 2.98
C GLY A 222 21.40 16.11 1.77
N ALA A 223 20.38 16.67 1.09
CA ALA A 223 19.95 16.14 -0.20
C ALA A 223 21.07 16.28 -1.26
N SER A 224 21.31 15.22 -2.04
CA SER A 224 22.21 15.25 -3.19
C SER A 224 21.41 15.56 -4.45
N LEU A 225 21.61 16.76 -5.02
CA LEU A 225 20.91 17.24 -6.20
C LEU A 225 21.88 17.44 -7.36
N VAL A 226 21.41 17.18 -8.57
CA VAL A 226 22.13 17.45 -9.82
C VAL A 226 21.27 18.39 -10.67
N CYS A 227 21.87 19.44 -11.21
CA CYS A 227 21.19 20.35 -12.13
C CYS A 227 20.85 19.60 -13.43
N GLY A 228 19.60 19.67 -13.89
CA GLY A 228 19.17 18.96 -15.10
C GLY A 228 19.75 19.52 -16.40
N ASP A 229 20.14 20.81 -16.40
CA ASP A 229 20.66 21.47 -17.60
C ASP A 229 22.20 21.35 -17.68
N ASP A 230 22.90 21.54 -16.56
CA ASP A 230 24.37 21.52 -16.52
C ASP A 230 24.97 20.18 -16.07
N TYR A 231 24.14 19.27 -15.56
CA TYR A 231 24.55 17.94 -15.04
C TYR A 231 25.61 17.97 -13.93
N VAL A 232 25.75 19.09 -13.21
CA VAL A 232 26.65 19.24 -12.07
C VAL A 232 25.89 19.11 -10.74
N VAL A 233 26.60 18.68 -9.69
CA VAL A 233 26.07 18.64 -8.32
C VAL A 233 25.79 20.07 -7.85
N MET A 234 24.62 20.27 -7.23
CA MET A 234 24.24 21.57 -6.68
C MET A 234 24.77 21.73 -5.26
N ASP A 235 25.28 22.92 -4.93
CA ASP A 235 25.86 23.24 -3.63
C ASP A 235 24.81 23.76 -2.65
N MET A 236 24.83 23.28 -1.40
CA MET A 236 23.91 23.73 -0.37
C MET A 236 24.42 25.02 0.28
N GLU A 237 23.63 26.07 0.27
CA GLU A 237 23.87 27.28 1.07
C GLU A 237 23.24 27.10 2.47
N PRO A 238 23.97 27.43 3.56
CA PRO A 238 23.49 27.29 4.95
C PRO A 238 22.32 28.24 5.32
#